data_AF-A0A2R6CS73-F1
#
_entry.id   AF-A0A2R6CS73-F1
#
_cell.length_a   1.000
_cell.length_b   1.000
_cell.length_c   1.000
_cell.angle_alpha   90.00
_cell.angle_beta   90.00
_cell.angle_gamma   90.00
#
_symmetry.space_group_name_H-M   'P 1'
#
loop_
_entity.id
_entity.type
_entity.pdbx_description
1 polymer ?
#
loop_
_entity_poly.entity_id
_entity_poly.type
_entity_poly.pdbx_seq_one_letter_code
_entity_poly.pdbx_strand_id
1 'polypeptide(L)'
;MEDGGVTVEEIGRIVSFETESRAADVETFEKYGRVYARWIENFELGEVETDGSSSHHPLENDQGANNPSVRPQKLIDALRVIDEVNTAEELADRLGYSESESRKILTTGYGLGVARPDRGNGFTTTDIGRTVTTTSEGKQRELLRDQLLEIPFVQAYCNNVPDGEFKNRDVIEEVSEEYNLGWSDGTIETKAKRLYRWLIFTQLAEEEKRGILEATEKMPRGNLLKP
;
A
#
# COMPACT_ATOMS: atom_id res chain seq x y z
N MET A 1 -6.86 -3.50 -41.19
CA MET A 1 -5.69 -4.31 -40.80
C MET A 1 -5.77 -4.36 -39.29
N GLU A 2 -5.71 -5.58 -38.75
CA GLU A 2 -5.94 -5.91 -37.35
C GLU A 2 -5.08 -5.03 -36.43
N ASP A 3 -5.72 -4.27 -35.53
CA ASP A 3 -5.06 -3.69 -34.36
C ASP A 3 -4.50 -4.86 -33.55
N GLY A 4 -3.21 -4.79 -33.21
CA GLY A 4 -2.44 -5.88 -32.64
C GLY A 4 -1.75 -5.47 -31.36
N GLY A 5 -2.52 -5.06 -30.34
CA GLY A 5 -2.02 -4.92 -28.98
C GLY A 5 -1.99 -6.28 -28.27
N VAL A 6 -1.13 -6.40 -27.26
CA VAL A 6 -1.08 -7.63 -26.44
C VAL A 6 -2.06 -7.47 -25.28
N THR A 7 -2.85 -8.49 -24.98
CA THR A 7 -3.80 -8.46 -23.87
C THR A 7 -3.12 -8.69 -22.52
N VAL A 8 -3.78 -8.24 -21.45
CA VAL A 8 -3.34 -8.48 -20.06
C VAL A 8 -3.14 -9.98 -19.78
N GLU A 9 -4.09 -10.83 -20.20
CA GLU A 9 -3.97 -12.28 -20.02
C GLU A 9 -2.74 -12.84 -20.73
N GLU A 10 -2.48 -12.43 -21.97
CA GLU A 10 -1.32 -12.87 -22.76
C GLU A 10 0.00 -12.47 -22.11
N ILE A 11 0.12 -11.23 -21.62
CA ILE A 11 1.27 -10.78 -20.82
C ILE A 11 1.44 -11.69 -19.61
N GLY A 12 0.33 -12.01 -18.92
CA GLY A 12 0.30 -12.91 -17.78
C GLY A 12 0.79 -14.33 -18.07
N ARG A 13 0.39 -14.88 -19.22
CA ARG A 13 0.81 -16.20 -19.69
C ARG A 13 2.30 -16.21 -20.01
N ILE A 14 2.81 -15.18 -20.68
CA ILE A 14 4.24 -15.03 -20.99
C ILE A 14 5.04 -14.97 -19.69
N VAL A 15 4.64 -14.11 -18.75
CA VAL A 15 5.32 -14.00 -17.45
C VAL A 15 5.29 -15.33 -16.70
N SER A 16 4.15 -16.02 -16.67
CA SER A 16 4.06 -17.31 -15.98
C SER A 16 4.97 -18.36 -16.62
N PHE A 17 5.06 -18.36 -17.96
CA PHE A 17 5.94 -19.27 -18.70
C PHE A 17 7.41 -18.99 -18.39
N GLU A 18 7.85 -17.73 -18.53
CA GLU A 18 9.25 -17.30 -18.31
C GLU A 18 9.71 -17.42 -16.86
N THR A 19 8.77 -17.34 -15.90
CA THR A 19 9.07 -17.48 -14.46
C THR A 19 8.90 -18.91 -13.93
N GLU A 20 8.61 -19.88 -14.79
CA GLU A 20 8.29 -21.27 -14.43
C GLU A 20 7.18 -21.39 -13.36
N SER A 21 6.30 -20.39 -13.32
CA SER A 21 5.14 -20.38 -12.44
C SER A 21 4.19 -21.50 -12.88
N ARG A 22 3.72 -22.31 -11.92
CA ARG A 22 2.72 -23.37 -12.16
C ARG A 22 1.29 -22.82 -12.34
N ALA A 23 1.12 -21.52 -12.56
CA ALA A 23 -0.18 -20.95 -12.84
C ALA A 23 -0.73 -21.54 -14.15
N ALA A 24 -2.00 -21.94 -14.11
CA ALA A 24 -2.70 -22.57 -15.23
C ALA A 24 -4.10 -22.00 -15.47
N ASP A 25 -4.58 -21.16 -14.56
CA ASP A 25 -5.88 -20.50 -14.64
C ASP A 25 -5.76 -19.06 -15.17
N VAL A 26 -6.78 -18.64 -15.89
CA VAL A 26 -6.87 -17.32 -16.54
C VAL A 26 -6.78 -16.19 -15.52
N GLU A 27 -7.40 -16.35 -14.36
CA GLU A 27 -7.42 -15.34 -13.29
C GLU A 27 -6.00 -15.01 -12.78
N THR A 28 -5.17 -16.05 -12.60
CA THR A 28 -3.77 -15.86 -12.19
C THR A 28 -2.93 -15.24 -13.30
N PHE A 29 -3.17 -15.61 -14.56
CA PHE A 29 -2.51 -14.93 -15.69
C PHE A 29 -2.87 -13.46 -15.73
N GLU A 30 -4.15 -13.10 -15.67
CA GLU A 30 -4.55 -11.70 -15.64
C GLU A 30 -3.91 -10.93 -14.46
N LYS A 31 -3.77 -11.56 -13.30
CA LYS A 31 -3.12 -10.93 -12.14
C LYS A 31 -1.65 -10.59 -12.41
N TYR A 32 -0.89 -11.51 -12.99
CA TYR A 32 0.49 -11.22 -13.41
C TYR A 32 0.51 -10.21 -14.55
N GLY A 33 -0.34 -10.41 -15.54
CA GLY A 33 -0.58 -9.53 -16.66
C GLY A 33 -0.78 -8.09 -16.27
N ARG A 34 -1.68 -7.83 -15.31
CA ARG A 34 -2.02 -6.48 -14.83
C ARG A 34 -0.81 -5.75 -14.26
N VAL A 35 0.03 -6.47 -13.51
CA VAL A 35 1.27 -5.89 -12.99
C VAL A 35 2.13 -5.41 -14.14
N TYR A 36 2.43 -6.28 -15.11
CA TYR A 36 3.35 -5.97 -16.21
C TYR A 36 2.77 -5.05 -17.28
N ALA A 37 1.47 -5.11 -17.55
CA ALA A 37 0.76 -4.14 -18.39
C ALA A 37 0.94 -2.72 -17.86
N ARG A 38 0.85 -2.53 -16.54
CA ARG A 38 1.10 -1.24 -15.90
C ARG A 38 2.54 -0.75 -16.10
N TRP A 39 3.53 -1.66 -16.12
CA TRP A 39 4.91 -1.30 -16.47
C TRP A 39 5.01 -0.93 -17.96
N ILE A 40 4.36 -1.68 -18.85
CA ILE A 40 4.38 -1.39 -20.30
C ILE A 40 3.78 -0.02 -20.58
N GLU A 41 2.63 0.32 -19.98
CA GLU A 41 1.99 1.63 -20.11
C GLU A 41 2.83 2.76 -19.48
N ASN A 42 3.28 2.58 -18.23
CA ASN A 42 4.04 3.62 -17.52
C ASN A 42 5.39 3.96 -18.18
N PHE A 43 5.98 3.03 -18.91
CA PHE A 43 7.26 3.21 -19.60
C PHE A 43 7.11 3.35 -21.12
N GLU A 44 5.88 3.50 -21.64
CA GLU A 44 5.56 3.64 -23.07
C GLU A 44 6.20 2.53 -23.94
N LEU A 45 6.24 1.30 -23.42
CA LEU A 45 6.95 0.16 -24.04
C LEU A 45 6.12 -0.56 -25.12
N GLY A 46 4.84 -0.22 -25.25
CA GLY A 46 3.91 -0.82 -26.21
C GLY A 46 2.45 -0.53 -25.86
N GLU A 47 1.54 -0.94 -26.76
CA GLU A 47 0.09 -0.81 -26.56
C GLU A 47 -0.46 -2.12 -25.99
N VAL A 48 -1.18 -2.01 -24.87
CA VAL A 48 -1.88 -3.12 -24.22
C VAL A 48 -3.35 -3.01 -24.55
N GLU A 49 -3.90 -4.05 -25.18
CA GLU A 49 -5.35 -4.14 -25.41
C GLU A 49 -6.05 -4.37 -24.07
N THR A 50 -6.57 -3.29 -23.51
CA THR A 50 -7.45 -3.34 -22.36
C THR A 50 -8.86 -3.59 -22.88
N ASP A 51 -9.32 -4.84 -22.76
CA ASP A 51 -10.72 -5.19 -22.97
C ASP A 51 -11.58 -4.44 -21.95
N GLY A 52 -11.98 -3.21 -22.28
CA GLY A 52 -13.15 -2.47 -21.78
C GLY A 52 -13.42 -2.38 -20.27
N SER A 53 -12.50 -2.80 -19.42
CA SER A 53 -12.66 -2.90 -17.97
C SER A 53 -11.28 -2.69 -17.33
N SER A 54 -10.76 -1.47 -17.44
CA SER A 54 -9.90 -0.92 -16.39
C SER A 54 -10.75 -0.74 -15.12
N SER A 55 -11.24 -1.83 -14.54
CA SER A 55 -11.76 -1.81 -13.19
C SER A 55 -10.54 -1.69 -12.28
N HIS A 56 -10.07 -0.46 -12.07
CA HIS A 56 -9.28 -0.16 -10.89
C HIS A 56 -10.07 -0.71 -9.72
N HIS A 57 -9.51 -1.74 -9.07
CA HIS A 57 -10.18 -2.32 -7.93
C HIS A 57 -10.34 -1.18 -6.91
N PRO A 58 -11.51 -0.96 -6.31
CA PRO A 58 -11.79 0.24 -5.51
C PRO A 58 -10.77 0.48 -4.37
N LEU A 59 -10.15 -0.59 -3.89
CA LEU A 59 -9.10 -0.54 -2.86
C LEU A 59 -7.66 -0.33 -3.36
N GLU A 60 -7.45 -0.05 -4.65
CA GLU A 60 -6.13 0.27 -5.21
C GLU A 60 -5.68 1.68 -4.81
N ASN A 61 -4.39 1.80 -4.49
CA ASN A 61 -3.73 3.07 -4.22
C ASN A 61 -2.73 3.35 -5.34
N ASP A 62 -3.06 4.31 -6.21
CA ASP A 62 -2.22 4.65 -7.36
C ASP A 62 -0.88 5.26 -7.00
N GLN A 63 -0.74 5.76 -5.77
CA GLN A 63 0.48 6.38 -5.30
C GLN A 63 1.47 5.38 -4.70
N GLY A 64 1.06 4.15 -4.38
CA GLY A 64 1.98 3.17 -3.81
C GLY A 64 1.31 2.03 -3.05
N ALA A 65 1.79 1.75 -1.84
CA ALA A 65 1.26 0.62 -1.07
C ALA A 65 -0.18 0.85 -0.60
N ASN A 66 -1.10 -0.06 -0.95
CA ASN A 66 -2.48 -0.05 -0.42
C ASN A 66 -2.56 -0.31 1.09
N ASN A 67 -1.48 -0.81 1.70
CA ASN A 67 -1.37 -0.98 3.16
C ASN A 67 0.09 -0.71 3.55
N PRO A 68 0.37 0.11 4.57
CA PRO A 68 1.74 0.38 4.99
C PRO A 68 2.51 -0.92 5.28
N SER A 69 3.68 -1.05 4.68
CA SER A 69 4.49 -2.28 4.74
C SER A 69 5.50 -2.29 5.88
N VAL A 70 5.78 -1.12 6.46
CA VAL A 70 6.73 -0.91 7.56
C VAL A 70 6.06 -0.22 8.73
N ARG A 71 6.71 -0.19 9.90
CA ARG A 71 6.20 0.53 11.08
C ARG A 71 6.36 2.05 10.91
N PRO A 72 5.52 2.87 11.58
CA PRO A 72 5.60 4.34 11.49
C PRO A 72 7.00 4.89 11.77
N GLN A 73 7.65 4.43 12.84
CA GLN A 73 8.98 4.93 13.19
C GLN A 73 10.03 4.68 12.10
N LYS A 74 9.99 3.52 11.42
CA LYS A 74 10.90 3.23 10.32
C LYS A 74 10.73 4.18 9.15
N LEU A 75 9.48 4.54 8.84
CA LEU A 75 9.19 5.53 7.81
C LEU A 75 9.72 6.90 8.21
N ILE A 76 9.44 7.35 9.45
CA ILE A 76 9.89 8.65 9.96
C ILE A 76 11.42 8.75 9.93
N ASP A 77 12.13 7.70 10.35
CA ASP A 77 13.59 7.66 10.35
C ASP A 77 14.15 7.75 8.92
N ALA A 78 13.50 7.07 7.96
CA ALA A 78 13.88 7.16 6.56
C ALA A 78 13.61 8.54 5.95
N LEU A 79 12.46 9.16 6.25
CA LEU A 79 12.12 10.50 5.74
C LEU A 79 13.14 11.57 6.14
N ARG A 80 13.89 11.36 7.23
CA ARG A 80 14.94 12.30 7.68
C ARG A 80 16.19 12.27 6.80
N VAL A 81 16.41 11.19 6.07
CA VAL A 81 17.64 10.96 5.29
C VAL A 81 17.37 10.68 3.81
N ILE A 82 16.10 10.55 3.43
CA ILE A 82 15.69 10.17 2.07
C ILE A 82 16.15 11.17 1.01
N ASP A 83 16.19 12.46 1.32
CA ASP A 83 16.67 13.51 0.39
C ASP A 83 18.19 13.54 0.25
N GLU A 84 18.93 12.76 1.05
CA GLU A 84 20.39 12.67 1.01
C GLU A 84 20.91 11.49 0.19
N VAL A 85 20.01 10.64 -0.33
CA VAL A 85 20.36 9.40 -1.03
C VAL A 85 19.49 9.25 -2.27
N ASN A 86 20.02 8.59 -3.31
CA ASN A 86 19.36 8.48 -4.61
C ASN A 86 18.92 7.05 -4.94
N THR A 87 19.37 6.04 -4.20
CA THR A 87 19.04 4.64 -4.47
C THR A 87 18.54 3.90 -3.23
N ALA A 88 17.75 2.84 -3.44
CA ALA A 88 17.28 2.01 -2.33
C ALA A 88 18.44 1.33 -1.58
N GLU A 89 19.55 1.06 -2.27
CA GLU A 89 20.79 0.52 -1.70
C GLU A 89 21.46 1.53 -0.78
N GLU A 90 21.65 2.78 -1.23
CA GLU A 90 22.21 3.86 -0.39
C GLU A 90 21.34 4.12 0.85
N LEU A 91 20.02 4.09 0.69
CA LEU A 91 19.08 4.21 1.81
C LEU A 91 19.21 3.03 2.78
N ALA A 92 19.42 1.82 2.27
CA ALA A 92 19.61 0.61 3.07
C ALA A 92 20.90 0.70 3.90
N ASP A 93 22.01 1.10 3.28
CA ASP A 93 23.29 1.28 3.95
C ASP A 93 23.20 2.33 5.05
N ARG A 94 22.57 3.46 4.76
CA ARG A 94 22.45 4.58 5.71
C ARG A 94 21.59 4.24 6.93
N LEU A 95 20.58 3.39 6.76
CA LEU A 95 19.68 2.96 7.85
C LEU A 95 20.08 1.62 8.49
N GLY A 96 21.10 0.94 7.97
CA GLY A 96 21.48 -0.41 8.41
C GLY A 96 20.40 -1.46 8.12
N TYR A 97 19.68 -1.31 7.01
CA TYR A 97 18.60 -2.20 6.57
C TYR A 97 19.01 -3.01 5.34
N SER A 98 18.17 -3.98 4.95
CA SER A 98 18.30 -4.61 3.64
C SER A 98 17.63 -3.77 2.57
N GLU A 99 18.10 -3.89 1.32
CA GLU A 99 17.51 -3.20 0.18
C GLU A 99 16.00 -3.50 0.04
N SER A 100 15.60 -4.75 0.26
CA SER A 100 14.18 -5.16 0.26
C SER A 100 13.36 -4.40 1.32
N GLU A 101 13.92 -4.16 2.50
CA GLU A 101 13.25 -3.39 3.54
C GLU A 101 13.18 -1.90 3.16
N SER A 102 14.25 -1.32 2.60
CA SER A 102 14.24 0.05 2.07
C SER A 102 13.20 0.24 0.97
N ARG A 103 13.03 -0.72 0.07
CA ARG A 103 11.96 -0.70 -0.93
C ARG A 103 10.56 -0.67 -0.30
N LYS A 104 10.33 -1.42 0.78
CA LYS A 104 9.04 -1.37 1.53
C LYS A 104 8.82 -0.02 2.21
N ILE A 105 9.88 0.61 2.70
CA ILE A 105 9.81 1.96 3.28
C ILE A 105 9.38 2.95 2.19
N LEU A 106 10.05 2.93 1.04
CA LEU A 106 9.74 3.81 -0.09
C LEU A 106 8.29 3.64 -0.58
N THR A 107 7.85 2.41 -0.82
CA THR A 107 6.46 2.15 -1.26
C THR A 107 5.42 2.56 -0.22
N THR A 108 5.75 2.45 1.08
CA THR A 108 4.89 2.98 2.16
C THR A 108 4.86 4.50 2.15
N GLY A 109 6.01 5.15 1.95
CA GLY A 109 6.10 6.61 1.85
C GLY A 109 5.35 7.18 0.66
N TYR A 110 5.41 6.51 -0.49
CA TYR A 110 4.65 6.89 -1.68
C TYR A 110 3.15 6.67 -1.48
N GLY A 111 2.76 5.52 -0.92
CA GLY A 111 1.35 5.23 -0.63
C GLY A 111 0.71 6.20 0.38
N LEU A 112 1.52 6.84 1.23
CA LEU A 112 1.07 7.88 2.18
C LEU A 112 1.28 9.31 1.65
N GLY A 113 1.73 9.51 0.41
CA GLY A 113 1.97 10.85 -0.14
C GLY A 113 3.07 11.66 0.58
N VAL A 114 3.90 11.03 1.42
CA VAL A 114 4.98 11.70 2.19
C VAL A 114 6.34 11.64 1.49
N ALA A 115 6.47 10.76 0.50
CA ALA A 115 7.60 10.70 -0.41
C ALA A 115 7.10 10.54 -1.84
N ARG A 116 7.97 10.78 -2.82
CA ARG A 116 7.68 10.55 -4.24
C ARG A 116 8.95 10.17 -5.00
N PRO A 117 8.84 9.46 -6.13
CA PRO A 117 9.95 9.31 -7.06
C PRO A 117 10.37 10.70 -7.59
N ASP A 118 11.67 10.90 -7.75
CA ASP A 118 12.23 12.11 -8.38
C ASP A 118 12.55 11.86 -9.86
N ARG A 119 12.56 12.93 -10.67
CA ARG A 119 12.84 12.89 -12.11
C ARG A 119 14.34 12.68 -12.35
N GLY A 120 14.84 11.49 -12.03
CA GLY A 120 16.26 11.13 -12.14
C GLY A 120 16.63 9.77 -11.55
N ASN A 121 15.66 8.86 -11.38
CA ASN A 121 15.79 7.58 -10.66
C ASN A 121 16.03 7.69 -9.15
N GLY A 122 15.90 8.89 -8.58
CA GLY A 122 15.95 9.16 -7.15
C GLY A 122 14.59 9.16 -6.49
N PHE A 123 14.56 9.61 -5.25
CA PHE A 123 13.35 9.82 -4.48
C PHE A 123 13.52 11.04 -3.58
N THR A 124 12.39 11.67 -3.21
CA THR A 124 12.42 12.88 -2.40
C THR A 124 11.20 12.95 -1.48
N THR A 125 11.34 13.67 -0.37
CA THR A 125 10.21 14.04 0.49
C THR A 125 9.24 14.98 -0.23
N THR A 126 7.95 14.81 0.07
CA THR A 126 6.93 15.83 -0.24
C THR A 126 6.94 16.93 0.82
N ASP A 127 6.17 18.01 0.63
CA ASP A 127 6.01 19.05 1.65
C ASP A 127 5.44 18.49 2.97
N ILE A 128 4.54 17.50 2.88
CA ILE A 128 4.01 16.78 4.04
C ILE A 128 5.12 15.96 4.70
N GLY A 129 5.90 15.21 3.90
CA GLY A 129 7.04 14.44 4.40
C GLY A 129 8.07 15.29 5.14
N ARG A 130 8.42 16.47 4.60
CA ARG A 130 9.28 17.44 5.30
C ARG A 130 8.67 17.92 6.60
N THR A 131 7.38 18.26 6.58
CA THR A 131 6.69 18.74 7.78
C THR A 131 6.67 17.68 8.89
N VAL A 132 6.48 16.41 8.53
CA VAL A 132 6.54 15.28 9.47
C VAL A 132 7.90 15.24 10.16
N THR A 133 9.02 15.44 9.46
CA THR A 133 10.35 15.32 10.08
C THR A 133 10.75 16.52 10.94
N THR A 134 10.14 17.69 10.73
CA THR A 134 10.47 18.94 11.45
C THR A 134 9.50 19.33 12.56
N THR A 135 8.49 18.50 12.87
CA THR A 135 7.43 18.82 13.83
C THR A 135 7.46 17.94 15.10
N SER A 136 6.60 18.25 16.06
CA SER A 136 6.46 17.49 17.31
C SER A 136 5.81 16.12 17.06
N GLU A 137 6.06 15.15 17.96
CA GLU A 137 5.50 13.80 17.83
C GLU A 137 3.96 13.80 17.75
N GLY A 138 3.29 14.66 18.53
CA GLY A 138 1.83 14.80 18.46
C GLY A 138 1.35 15.23 17.07
N LYS A 139 2.05 16.19 16.45
CA LYS A 139 1.71 16.65 15.10
C LYS A 139 2.13 15.65 14.01
N GLN A 140 3.19 14.89 14.22
CA GLN A 140 3.55 13.76 13.33
C GLN A 140 2.44 12.73 13.27
N ARG A 141 1.89 12.33 14.42
CA ARG A 141 0.77 11.38 14.50
C ARG A 141 -0.47 11.89 13.78
N GLU A 142 -0.78 13.17 13.93
CA GLU A 142 -1.89 13.83 13.23
C GLU A 142 -1.70 13.81 11.71
N LEU A 143 -0.57 14.31 11.20
CA LEU A 143 -0.28 14.35 9.76
C LEU A 143 -0.31 12.95 9.14
N LEU A 144 0.32 11.98 9.80
CA LEU A 144 0.35 10.61 9.31
C LEU A 144 -1.00 9.90 9.43
N ARG A 145 -1.86 10.28 10.40
CA ARG A 145 -3.24 9.80 10.45
C ARG A 145 -4.01 10.27 9.23
N ASP A 146 -3.93 11.57 8.93
CA ASP A 146 -4.68 12.17 7.83
C ASP A 146 -4.24 11.52 6.50
N GLN A 147 -2.93 11.36 6.28
CA GLN A 147 -2.44 10.64 5.10
C GLN A 147 -2.81 9.14 5.07
N LEU A 148 -2.85 8.47 6.22
CA LEU A 148 -3.26 7.06 6.28
C LEU A 148 -4.74 6.90 5.92
N LEU A 149 -5.59 7.86 6.28
CA LEU A 149 -7.02 7.87 5.95
C LEU A 149 -7.31 8.19 4.48
N GLU A 150 -6.33 8.68 3.71
CA GLU A 150 -6.47 8.83 2.25
C GLU A 150 -6.30 7.50 1.52
N ILE A 151 -5.79 6.44 2.17
CA ILE A 151 -5.61 5.14 1.54
C ILE A 151 -6.96 4.40 1.46
N PRO A 152 -7.46 4.03 0.26
CA PRO A 152 -8.79 3.44 0.10
C PRO A 152 -9.03 2.17 0.94
N PHE A 153 -8.02 1.31 1.04
CA PHE A 153 -8.07 0.14 1.92
C PHE A 153 -8.29 0.50 3.40
N VAL A 154 -7.66 1.57 3.89
CA VAL A 154 -7.84 2.02 5.28
C VAL A 154 -9.23 2.62 5.46
N GLN A 155 -9.76 3.31 4.44
CA GLN A 155 -11.14 3.82 4.49
C GLN A 155 -12.16 2.69 4.59
N ALA A 156 -12.02 1.66 3.74
CA ALA A 156 -12.84 0.46 3.80
C ALA A 156 -12.72 -0.26 5.15
N TYR A 157 -11.50 -0.35 5.69
CA TYR A 157 -11.25 -0.87 7.04
C TYR A 157 -12.03 -0.09 8.10
N CYS A 158 -11.88 1.24 8.16
CA CYS A 158 -12.57 2.07 9.15
C CYS A 158 -14.10 1.98 9.05
N ASN A 159 -14.64 1.79 7.84
CA ASN A 159 -16.08 1.59 7.62
C ASN A 159 -16.60 0.23 8.13
N ASN A 160 -15.73 -0.77 8.31
CA ASN A 160 -16.09 -2.10 8.80
C ASN A 160 -15.76 -2.31 10.29
N VAL A 161 -15.10 -1.35 10.95
CA VAL A 161 -14.83 -1.46 12.39
C VAL A 161 -16.15 -1.41 13.17
N PRO A 162 -16.45 -2.43 14.01
CA PRO A 162 -17.69 -2.48 14.77
C PRO A 162 -17.68 -1.50 15.96
N ASP A 163 -18.86 -1.27 16.54
CA ASP A 163 -18.96 -0.54 17.79
C ASP A 163 -18.41 -1.38 18.96
N GLY A 164 -17.39 -0.87 19.65
CA GLY A 164 -16.78 -1.49 20.83
C GLY A 164 -15.42 -2.16 20.57
N GLU A 165 -15.06 -3.13 21.41
CA GLU A 165 -13.81 -3.91 21.29
C GLU A 165 -13.85 -4.82 20.04
N PHE A 166 -12.76 -4.88 19.29
CA PHE A 166 -12.63 -5.72 18.10
C PHE A 166 -11.23 -6.32 17.94
N LYS A 167 -11.14 -7.40 17.14
CA LYS A 167 -9.85 -7.93 16.70
C LYS A 167 -9.50 -7.38 15.33
N ASN A 168 -8.29 -6.89 15.20
CA ASN A 168 -7.83 -6.32 13.94
C ASN A 168 -7.87 -7.32 12.77
N ARG A 169 -7.56 -8.61 13.01
CA ARG A 169 -7.59 -9.64 11.95
C ARG A 169 -8.99 -9.78 11.36
N ASP A 170 -10.00 -9.80 12.22
CA ASP A 170 -11.39 -10.08 11.85
C ASP A 170 -11.92 -8.96 10.93
N VAL A 171 -11.63 -7.69 11.23
CA VAL A 171 -12.01 -6.55 10.35
C VAL A 171 -11.30 -6.62 8.99
N ILE A 172 -10.03 -7.09 8.94
CA ILE A 172 -9.31 -7.24 7.65
C ILE A 172 -9.91 -8.37 6.81
N GLU A 173 -10.38 -9.44 7.46
CA GLU A 173 -11.08 -10.56 6.83
C GLU A 173 -12.42 -10.10 6.26
N GLU A 174 -13.21 -9.34 7.02
CA GLU A 174 -14.47 -8.74 6.56
C GLU A 174 -14.26 -7.83 5.33
N VAL A 175 -13.24 -6.96 5.34
CA VAL A 175 -12.89 -6.14 4.17
C VAL A 175 -12.49 -7.01 2.97
N SER A 176 -11.77 -8.11 3.20
CA SER A 176 -11.40 -9.04 2.14
C SER A 176 -12.62 -9.71 1.51
N GLU A 177 -13.62 -10.05 2.32
CA GLU A 177 -14.87 -10.66 1.88
C GLU A 177 -15.79 -9.64 1.16
N GLU A 178 -16.00 -8.46 1.75
CA GLU A 178 -16.88 -7.41 1.17
C GLU A 178 -16.42 -7.00 -0.24
N TYR A 179 -15.10 -6.90 -0.45
CA TYR A 179 -14.52 -6.48 -1.72
C TYR A 179 -14.02 -7.65 -2.59
N ASN A 180 -14.35 -8.91 -2.25
CA ASN A 180 -13.96 -10.09 -3.03
C ASN A 180 -12.45 -10.17 -3.36
N LEU A 181 -11.59 -9.82 -2.40
CA LEU A 181 -10.15 -9.70 -2.60
C LEU A 181 -9.41 -11.05 -2.66
N GLY A 182 -10.06 -12.14 -2.24
CA GLY A 182 -9.51 -13.49 -2.29
C GLY A 182 -8.20 -13.68 -1.50
N TRP A 183 -7.97 -12.89 -0.44
CA TRP A 183 -6.73 -12.98 0.33
C TRP A 183 -6.68 -14.28 1.15
N SER A 184 -5.53 -14.94 1.11
CA SER A 184 -5.25 -16.08 1.99
C SER A 184 -5.14 -15.65 3.45
N ASP A 185 -5.35 -16.59 4.38
CA ASP A 185 -5.15 -16.38 5.82
C ASP A 185 -3.81 -15.73 6.16
N GLY A 186 -2.72 -16.18 5.52
CA GLY A 186 -1.38 -15.61 5.72
C GLY A 186 -1.28 -14.15 5.25
N THR A 187 -2.02 -13.79 4.20
CA THR A 187 -2.08 -12.41 3.69
C THR A 187 -2.88 -11.52 4.64
N ILE A 188 -4.04 -11.99 5.11
CA ILE A 188 -4.88 -11.32 6.11
C ILE A 188 -4.07 -11.05 7.39
N GLU A 189 -3.40 -12.08 7.92
CA GLU A 189 -2.56 -11.98 9.12
C GLU A 189 -1.42 -10.97 8.94
N THR A 190 -0.77 -10.97 7.77
CA THR A 190 0.30 -10.03 7.46
C THR A 190 -0.22 -8.59 7.40
N LYS A 191 -1.37 -8.37 6.76
CA LYS A 191 -1.99 -7.05 6.65
C LYS A 191 -2.44 -6.53 8.01
N ALA A 192 -3.09 -7.38 8.81
CA ALA A 192 -3.48 -7.06 10.18
C ALA A 192 -2.28 -6.65 11.02
N LYS A 193 -1.21 -7.46 11.07
CA LYS A 193 0.02 -7.14 11.83
C LYS A 193 0.63 -5.80 11.45
N ARG A 194 0.62 -5.46 10.17
CA ARG A 194 1.18 -4.21 9.66
C ARG A 194 0.32 -3.01 10.04
N LEU A 195 -0.99 -3.06 9.75
CA LEU A 195 -1.91 -1.97 10.02
C LEU A 195 -2.05 -1.70 11.53
N TYR A 196 -1.98 -2.74 12.37
CA TYR A 196 -2.06 -2.66 13.82
C TYR A 196 -1.18 -1.56 14.43
N ARG A 197 0.09 -1.50 14.02
CA ARG A 197 1.05 -0.53 14.55
C ARG A 197 0.76 0.89 14.09
N TRP A 198 0.14 1.04 12.92
CA TRP A 198 -0.29 2.32 12.40
C TRP A 198 -1.51 2.83 13.14
N LEU A 199 -2.51 1.99 13.39
CA LEU A 199 -3.72 2.36 14.13
C LEU A 199 -3.39 2.93 15.51
N ILE A 200 -2.48 2.27 16.25
CA ILE A 200 -2.05 2.73 17.57
C ILE A 200 -1.24 4.02 17.49
N PHE A 201 -0.28 4.09 16.56
CA PHE A 201 0.58 5.27 16.43
C PHE A 201 -0.22 6.52 16.06
N THR A 202 -1.08 6.41 15.05
CA THR A 202 -1.97 7.48 14.57
C THR A 202 -3.15 7.77 15.50
N GLN A 203 -3.29 6.97 16.56
CA GLN A 203 -4.37 7.05 17.53
C GLN A 203 -5.74 6.91 16.86
N LEU A 204 -5.85 6.09 15.82
CA LEU A 204 -7.15 5.67 15.28
C LEU A 204 -7.78 4.63 16.21
N ALA A 205 -6.96 3.75 16.80
CA ALA A 205 -7.39 2.77 17.79
C ALA A 205 -6.42 2.71 18.97
N GLU A 206 -6.92 2.25 20.11
CA GLU A 206 -6.15 1.96 21.33
C GLU A 206 -6.16 0.47 21.64
N GLU A 207 -5.10 -0.03 22.29
CA GLU A 207 -4.99 -1.45 22.68
C GLU A 207 -5.51 -1.62 24.12
N GLU A 208 -6.70 -2.17 24.26
CA GLU A 208 -7.30 -2.50 25.57
C GLU A 208 -6.61 -3.71 26.19
N LYS A 209 -6.41 -4.76 25.38
CA LYS A 209 -5.74 -6.01 25.75
C LYS A 209 -4.94 -6.49 24.56
N ARG A 210 -3.97 -7.38 24.81
CA ARG A 210 -3.09 -7.88 23.76
C ARG A 210 -3.86 -8.40 22.54
N GLY A 211 -3.80 -7.65 21.43
CA GLY A 211 -4.47 -7.98 20.17
C GLY A 211 -5.97 -7.64 20.08
N ILE A 212 -6.54 -6.95 21.08
CA ILE A 212 -7.89 -6.40 21.09
C ILE A 212 -7.78 -4.88 21.05
N LEU A 213 -8.47 -4.28 20.08
CA LEU A 213 -8.47 -2.85 19.84
C LEU A 213 -9.84 -2.24 20.15
N GLU A 214 -9.85 -0.96 20.52
CA GLU A 214 -11.04 -0.13 20.56
C GLU A 214 -10.83 1.12 19.70
N ALA A 215 -11.84 1.48 18.90
CA ALA A 215 -11.77 2.64 18.01
C ALA A 215 -11.93 3.94 18.79
N THR A 216 -10.99 4.86 18.62
CA THR A 216 -11.05 6.18 19.27
C THR A 216 -11.99 7.14 18.51
N GLU A 217 -12.23 8.31 19.11
CA GLU A 217 -12.91 9.45 18.48
C GLU A 217 -12.26 9.96 17.18
N LYS A 218 -10.99 9.62 16.93
CA LYS A 218 -10.24 10.03 15.73
C LYS A 218 -10.47 9.10 14.54
N MET A 219 -11.03 7.91 14.78
CA MET A 219 -11.41 7.02 13.69
C MET A 219 -12.75 7.46 13.12
N PRO A 220 -12.81 7.83 11.83
CA PRO A 220 -14.07 8.16 11.19
C PRO A 220 -14.95 6.90 11.11
N ARG A 221 -16.22 7.02 11.51
CA ARG A 221 -17.22 5.95 11.44
C ARG A 221 -18.29 6.29 10.40
N GLY A 222 -18.57 5.36 9.49
CA GLY A 222 -19.73 5.40 8.57
C GLY A 222 -19.83 6.60 7.61
N ASN A 223 -18.78 7.43 7.53
CA ASN A 223 -18.78 8.71 6.80
C ASN A 223 -17.62 8.82 5.80
N LEU A 224 -16.80 7.78 5.63
CA LEU A 224 -15.81 7.75 4.56
C LEU A 224 -16.47 7.27 3.27
N LEU A 225 -16.12 7.92 2.16
CA LEU A 225 -16.53 7.49 0.83
C LEU A 225 -16.23 5.99 0.71
N LYS A 226 -17.25 5.18 0.44
CA LYS A 226 -17.01 3.80 0.01
C LYS A 226 -16.35 3.92 -1.38
N PRO A 227 -15.10 3.48 -1.53
CA PRO A 227 -14.43 3.53 -2.82
C PRO A 227 -15.10 2.59 -3.83
#